data_AF-A0A9Q1JBA6-F1
#
_entry.id   AF-A0A9Q1JBA6-F1
#
_cell.length_a   1.000
_cell.length_b   1.000
_cell.length_c   1.000
_cell.angle_alpha   90.00
_cell.angle_beta   90.00
_cell.angle_gamma   90.00
#
_symmetry.space_group_name_H-M   'P 1'
#
loop_
_entity.id
_entity.type
_entity.pdbx_description
1 polymer ?
#
loop_
_entity_poly.entity_id
_entity_poly.type
_entity_poly.pdbx_seq_one_letter_code
_entity_poly.pdbx_strand_id
1 'polypeptide(L)'
;MMYQTDTFGLATILEVNCQILEMPYKGKELSMVILLPQEIEDDSTGLVRLEIELTYEKLIEWTQPDVMKSIEIDLALPKFKMEETYSLKDILVSLGMKDALRCVQKQLLWHVSQQWTGGVQSGAQVLCGDHPFLFFIRHNPTQSILFYGRPCSP
;
A
#
# COMPACT_ATOMS: atom_id res chain seq x y z
N MET A 1 -16.82 -0.37 -3.70
CA MET A 1 -15.84 -0.11 -4.77
C MET A 1 -15.75 1.39 -5.02
N MET A 2 -14.53 1.91 -5.14
CA MET A 2 -14.14 3.24 -5.63
C MET A 2 -13.70 3.05 -7.08
N TYR A 3 -14.23 3.86 -7.99
CA TYR A 3 -13.83 3.87 -9.39
C TYR A 3 -13.24 5.24 -9.70
N GLN A 4 -12.01 5.29 -10.19
CA GLN A 4 -11.36 6.54 -10.60
C GLN A 4 -10.51 6.30 -11.83
N THR A 5 -10.74 7.08 -12.87
CA THR A 5 -9.89 7.12 -14.06
C THR A 5 -8.99 8.32 -13.94
N ASP A 6 -7.69 8.11 -13.86
CA ASP A 6 -6.71 9.20 -13.84
C ASP A 6 -5.35 8.71 -14.34
N THR A 7 -4.42 9.63 -14.53
CA THR A 7 -3.02 9.29 -14.81
C THR A 7 -2.30 9.02 -13.50
N PHE A 8 -1.80 7.80 -13.35
CA PHE A 8 -1.03 7.40 -12.17
C PHE A 8 0.33 6.84 -12.55
N GLY A 9 1.25 6.82 -11.59
CA GLY A 9 2.51 6.11 -11.73
C GLY A 9 2.25 4.61 -11.61
N LEU A 10 2.59 3.85 -12.64
CA LEU A 10 2.53 2.39 -12.62
C LEU A 10 3.89 1.80 -12.99
N ALA A 11 4.36 0.89 -12.15
CA ALA A 11 5.50 0.04 -12.42
C ALA A 11 5.06 -1.42 -12.42
N THR A 12 5.56 -2.19 -13.39
CA THR A 12 5.34 -3.64 -13.44
C THR A 12 6.67 -4.34 -13.19
N ILE A 13 6.76 -5.10 -12.11
CA ILE A 13 7.96 -5.83 -11.72
C ILE A 13 7.79 -7.29 -12.10
N LEU A 14 8.56 -7.73 -13.11
CA LEU A 14 8.51 -9.09 -13.65
C LEU A 14 9.10 -10.12 -12.68
N GLU A 15 10.06 -9.74 -11.85
CA GLU A 15 10.74 -10.66 -10.91
C GLU A 15 9.79 -11.26 -9.87
N VAL A 16 8.84 -10.46 -9.39
CA VAL A 16 7.84 -10.86 -8.39
C VAL A 16 6.42 -10.94 -8.98
N ASN A 17 6.28 -10.75 -10.29
CA ASN A 17 4.99 -10.69 -11.00
C ASN A 17 3.99 -9.73 -10.32
N CYS A 18 4.44 -8.51 -10.00
CA CYS A 18 3.65 -7.53 -9.25
C CYS A 18 3.51 -6.21 -10.02
N GLN A 19 2.33 -5.60 -9.91
CA GLN A 19 2.05 -4.24 -10.33
C GLN A 19 2.09 -3.30 -9.13
N ILE A 20 2.77 -2.17 -9.30
CA ILE A 20 2.97 -1.18 -8.26
C ILE A 20 2.36 0.11 -8.77
N LEU A 21 1.38 0.61 -8.03
CA LEU A 21 0.65 1.82 -8.36
C LEU A 21 1.00 2.90 -7.32
N GLU A 22 1.44 4.06 -7.78
CA GLU A 22 1.60 5.24 -6.95
C GLU A 22 0.49 6.26 -7.22
N MET A 23 -0.20 6.63 -6.14
CA MET A 23 -1.22 7.67 -6.12
C MET A 23 -0.80 8.81 -5.16
N PRO A 24 -0.42 9.98 -5.69
CA PRO A 24 -0.10 11.13 -4.85
C PRO A 24 -1.35 11.73 -4.21
N TYR A 25 -1.26 12.11 -2.93
CA TYR A 25 -2.28 12.89 -2.25
C TYR A 25 -2.22 14.38 -2.63
N LYS A 26 -3.23 15.14 -2.19
CA LYS A 26 -3.25 16.60 -2.33
C LYS A 26 -1.98 17.20 -1.71
N GLY A 27 -1.30 18.05 -2.49
CA GLY A 27 -0.04 18.68 -2.08
C GLY A 27 1.22 17.87 -2.41
N LYS A 28 1.10 16.62 -2.89
CA LYS A 28 2.24 15.73 -3.25
C LYS A 28 3.23 15.46 -2.11
N GLU A 29 2.87 15.77 -0.87
CA GLU A 29 3.69 15.47 0.31
C GLU A 29 3.56 14.01 0.73
N LEU A 30 2.40 13.41 0.48
CA LEU A 30 2.11 12.00 0.74
C LEU A 30 1.80 11.31 -0.58
N SER A 31 2.24 10.06 -0.70
CA SER A 31 1.82 9.15 -1.77
C SER A 31 1.32 7.85 -1.17
N MET A 32 0.19 7.36 -1.66
CA MET A 32 -0.22 5.97 -1.44
C MET A 32 0.45 5.11 -2.51
N VAL A 33 1.17 4.08 -2.08
CA VAL A 33 1.79 3.08 -2.96
C VAL A 33 1.06 1.76 -2.72
N ILE A 34 0.52 1.16 -3.79
CA ILE A 34 -0.21 -0.10 -3.74
C ILE A 34 0.58 -1.14 -4.53
N LEU A 35 0.84 -2.30 -3.94
CA LEU A 35 1.49 -3.44 -4.57
C LEU A 35 0.47 -4.57 -4.75
N LEU A 36 0.24 -4.93 -6.00
CA LEU A 36 -0.76 -5.88 -6.46
C LEU A 36 -0.08 -7.03 -7.20
N PRO A 37 -0.03 -8.24 -6.63
CA PRO A 37 0.48 -9.41 -7.34
C PRO A 37 -0.47 -9.80 -8.49
N GLN A 38 0.06 -10.04 -9.69
CA GLN A 38 -0.75 -10.38 -10.88
C GLN A 38 -1.21 -11.85 -10.87
N GLU A 39 -0.45 -12.73 -10.21
CA GLU A 39 -0.78 -14.15 -10.09
C GLU A 39 -0.82 -14.57 -8.62
N ILE A 40 -1.88 -15.29 -8.25
CA ILE A 40 -1.99 -15.98 -6.97
C ILE A 40 -1.36 -17.35 -7.19
N GLU A 41 -0.02 -17.43 -7.11
CA GLU A 41 0.71 -18.66 -7.41
C GLU A 41 0.61 -19.74 -6.31
N ASP A 42 0.16 -19.38 -5.10
CA ASP A 42 0.08 -20.29 -3.94
C ASP A 42 -1.35 -20.33 -3.36
N ASP A 43 -1.79 -21.50 -2.86
CA ASP A 43 -3.08 -21.78 -2.18
C ASP A 43 -3.38 -20.92 -0.92
N SER A 44 -2.63 -19.84 -0.70
CA SER A 44 -2.76 -18.89 0.39
C SER A 44 -3.29 -17.52 -0.09
N THR A 45 -2.42 -16.52 -0.27
CA THR A 45 -2.79 -15.13 -0.59
C THR A 45 -1.95 -14.51 -1.70
N GLY A 46 -0.96 -15.22 -2.27
CA GLY A 46 0.00 -14.67 -3.24
C GLY A 46 0.97 -13.61 -2.66
N LEU A 47 0.69 -13.08 -1.48
CA LEU A 47 1.46 -12.03 -0.82
C LEU A 47 2.67 -12.53 -0.05
N VAL A 48 2.73 -13.81 0.33
CA VAL A 48 3.81 -14.34 1.17
C VAL A 48 5.17 -14.16 0.49
N ARG A 49 5.27 -14.47 -0.80
CA ARG A 49 6.50 -14.26 -1.58
C ARG A 49 6.84 -12.77 -1.69
N LEU A 50 5.84 -11.93 -1.92
CA LEU A 50 6.04 -10.48 -1.94
C LEU A 50 6.56 -9.97 -0.61
N GLU A 51 6.01 -10.40 0.53
CA GLU A 51 6.45 -9.95 1.87
C GLU A 51 7.88 -10.37 2.22
N ILE A 52 8.32 -11.54 1.75
CA ILE A 52 9.69 -12.03 1.97
C ILE A 52 10.68 -11.23 1.11
N GLU A 53 10.32 -10.98 -0.15
CA GLU A 53 11.16 -10.25 -1.09
C GLU A 53 11.14 -8.73 -0.85
N LEU A 54 10.08 -8.20 -0.25
CA LEU A 54 9.91 -6.77 -0.03
C LEU A 54 10.88 -6.25 1.03
N THR A 55 12.03 -5.79 0.56
CA THR A 55 13.00 -5.03 1.36
C THR A 55 12.81 -3.53 1.14
N TYR A 56 13.32 -2.72 2.07
CA TYR A 56 13.30 -1.26 1.94
C TYR A 56 14.02 -0.79 0.67
N GLU A 57 15.11 -1.44 0.30
CA GLU A 57 15.90 -1.13 -0.89
C GLU A 57 15.09 -1.36 -2.17
N LYS A 58 14.45 -2.54 -2.30
CA LYS A 58 13.56 -2.85 -3.42
C LYS A 58 12.37 -1.90 -3.48
N LEU A 59 11.77 -1.54 -2.33
CA LEU A 59 10.65 -0.59 -2.29
C LEU A 59 11.06 0.79 -2.83
N ILE A 60 12.23 1.31 -2.45
CA ILE A 60 12.74 2.56 -3.00
C ILE A 60 12.94 2.44 -4.50
N GLU A 61 13.65 1.40 -4.95
CA GLU A 61 13.98 1.15 -6.36
C GLU A 61 12.72 1.10 -7.23
N TRP A 62 11.72 0.32 -6.80
CA TRP A 62 10.46 0.16 -7.52
C TRP A 62 9.61 1.42 -7.55
N THR A 63 9.73 2.28 -6.53
CA THR A 63 9.00 3.54 -6.43
C THR A 63 9.82 4.73 -6.92
N GLN A 64 10.91 4.51 -7.66
CA GLN A 64 11.65 5.57 -8.32
C GLN A 64 10.86 6.12 -9.52
N PRO A 65 10.92 7.43 -9.77
CA PRO A 65 10.27 8.06 -10.92
C PRO A 65 10.78 7.53 -12.27
N ASP A 66 12.00 6.99 -12.32
CA ASP A 66 12.58 6.40 -13.53
C ASP A 66 11.96 5.04 -13.89
N VAL A 67 11.49 4.29 -12.89
CA VAL A 67 10.85 2.98 -13.06
C VAL A 67 9.35 3.13 -13.30
N MET A 68 8.73 4.10 -12.62
CA MET A 68 7.31 4.42 -12.72
C MET A 68 6.97 5.06 -14.07
N LYS A 69 6.01 4.47 -14.79
CA LYS A 69 5.46 5.03 -16.02
C LYS A 69 4.13 5.72 -15.70
N SER A 70 3.99 6.98 -16.11
CA SER A 70 2.70 7.68 -16.05
C SER A 70 1.76 7.12 -17.11
N ILE A 71 0.74 6.38 -16.67
CA ILE A 71 -0.23 5.71 -17.54
C ILE A 71 -1.64 6.09 -17.06
N GLU A 72 -2.56 6.28 -18.00
CA GLU A 72 -3.99 6.42 -17.69
C GLU A 72 -4.55 5.05 -17.29
N ILE A 73 -5.12 4.97 -16.09
CA ILE A 73 -5.57 3.71 -15.48
C ILE A 73 -6.99 3.92 -14.93
N ASP A 74 -7.87 2.97 -15.24
CA ASP A 74 -9.19 2.82 -14.63
C ASP A 74 -9.03 2.06 -13.31
N LEU A 75 -8.87 2.79 -12.20
CA LEU A 75 -8.71 2.20 -10.87
C LEU A 75 -10.06 1.77 -10.29
N ALA A 76 -10.16 0.50 -9.93
CA ALA A 76 -11.26 -0.05 -9.16
C ALA A 76 -10.73 -0.60 -7.83
N LEU A 77 -10.80 0.19 -6.76
CA LEU A 77 -10.33 -0.20 -5.44
C LEU A 77 -11.49 -0.40 -4.46
N PRO A 78 -11.48 -1.44 -3.60
CA PRO A 78 -12.47 -1.54 -2.54
C PRO A 78 -12.37 -0.32 -1.61
N LYS A 79 -13.51 0.19 -1.15
CA LYS A 79 -13.52 1.21 -0.08
C LYS A 79 -13.33 0.47 1.22
N PHE A 80 -12.15 0.55 1.82
CA PHE A 80 -11.88 -0.09 3.10
C PHE A 80 -11.64 0.98 4.18
N LYS A 81 -12.17 0.71 5.37
CA LYS A 81 -11.84 1.43 6.59
C LYS A 81 -11.12 0.43 7.49
N MET A 82 -9.82 0.62 7.68
CA MET A 82 -9.01 -0.27 8.49
C MET A 82 -8.79 0.37 9.85
N GLU A 83 -9.36 -0.23 10.89
CA GLU A 83 -9.18 0.15 12.29
C GLU A 83 -8.66 -1.07 13.04
N GLU A 84 -7.34 -1.20 13.14
CA GLU A 84 -6.72 -2.29 13.89
C GLU A 84 -6.08 -1.76 15.16
N THR A 85 -6.37 -2.45 16.27
CA THR A 85 -5.74 -2.17 17.57
C THR A 85 -4.75 -3.28 17.87
N TYR A 86 -3.46 -2.96 17.76
CA TYR A 86 -2.39 -3.91 18.06
C TYR A 86 -1.77 -3.60 19.41
N SER A 87 -1.65 -4.62 20.26
CA SER A 87 -0.76 -4.57 21.42
C SER A 87 0.68 -4.71 20.95
N LEU A 88 1.32 -3.57 20.64
CA LEU A 88 2.72 -3.53 20.18
C LEU A 88 3.72 -4.02 21.23
N LYS A 89 3.29 -4.19 22.48
CA LYS A 89 4.16 -4.58 23.59
C LYS A 89 4.85 -5.91 23.32
N ASP A 90 4.09 -6.94 22.97
CA ASP A 90 4.63 -8.30 22.82
C ASP A 90 5.53 -8.43 21.58
N ILE A 91 5.21 -7.69 20.51
CA ILE A 91 6.00 -7.61 19.28
C ILE A 91 7.33 -6.89 19.54
N LEU A 92 7.31 -5.75 20.21
CA LEU A 92 8.52 -4.99 20.51
C LEU A 92 9.41 -5.75 21.52
N VAL A 93 8.83 -6.47 22.47
CA VAL A 93 9.53 -7.37 23.39
C VAL A 93 10.19 -8.54 22.63
N SER A 94 9.50 -9.14 21.65
CA SER A 94 10.06 -10.21 20.83
C SER A 94 11.18 -9.72 19.90
N LEU A 95 11.09 -8.47 19.43
CA LEU A 95 12.16 -7.77 18.69
C LEU A 95 13.34 -7.31 19.57
N GLY A 96 13.31 -7.56 20.88
CA GLY A 96 14.44 -7.32 21.78
C GLY A 96 14.33 -6.06 22.65
N MET A 97 13.27 -5.27 22.54
CA MET A 97 13.01 -4.10 23.42
C MET A 97 12.42 -4.50 24.77
N LYS A 98 13.05 -5.47 25.44
CA LYS A 98 12.59 -5.99 26.74
C LYS A 98 12.71 -4.95 27.86
N ASP A 99 13.74 -4.10 27.82
CA ASP A 99 14.02 -3.09 28.85
C ASP A 99 13.28 -1.76 28.65
N ALA A 100 13.02 -1.36 27.40
CA ALA A 100 12.40 -0.06 27.08
C ALA A 100 10.90 0.00 27.41
N LEU A 101 10.22 -1.15 27.49
CA LEU A 101 8.77 -1.24 27.64
C LEU A 101 8.29 -1.44 29.10
N ARG A 102 9.17 -1.20 30.07
CA ARG A 102 8.83 -1.29 31.50
C ARG A 102 7.93 -0.14 31.97
N CYS A 103 7.81 0.92 31.18
CA CYS A 103 6.90 2.04 31.37
C CYS A 103 6.51 2.58 29.99
N VAL A 104 5.34 3.20 29.86
CA VAL A 104 4.77 3.81 28.64
C VAL A 104 3.89 2.86 27.82
N GLN A 105 2.61 2.91 28.13
CA GLN A 105 1.53 2.52 27.24
C GLN A 105 0.98 3.82 26.62
N LYS A 106 1.20 4.02 25.31
CA LYS A 106 0.50 5.06 24.55
C LYS A 106 -0.10 4.45 23.29
N GLN A 107 -1.40 4.63 23.17
CA GLN A 107 -2.24 4.26 22.04
C GLN A 107 -2.34 5.49 21.13
N LEU A 108 -2.03 5.35 19.84
CA LEU A 108 -2.19 6.41 18.84
C LEU A 108 -3.47 6.13 18.03
N LEU A 109 -4.37 7.11 18.04
CA LEU A 109 -5.63 7.16 17.31
C LEU A 109 -5.44 8.18 16.18
N TRP A 110 -5.62 7.77 14.93
CA TRP A 110 -5.67 8.70 13.79
C TRP A 110 -6.90 8.41 12.93
N HIS A 111 -7.64 9.47 12.65
CA HIS A 111 -8.81 9.46 11.76
C HIS A 111 -8.37 9.89 10.36
N VAL A 112 -8.62 9.07 9.34
CA VAL A 112 -8.57 9.51 7.94
C VAL A 112 -9.92 9.22 7.30
N SER A 113 -10.58 10.27 6.85
CA SER A 113 -11.84 10.27 6.09
C SER A 113 -11.58 11.01 4.79
N GLN A 114 -11.92 10.42 3.65
CA GLN A 114 -12.00 11.14 2.38
C GLN A 114 -13.30 10.78 1.67
N GLN A 115 -14.05 11.80 1.27
CA GLN A 115 -15.21 11.73 0.38
C GLN A 115 -14.75 11.94 -1.06
N TRP A 116 -15.31 11.19 -2.02
CA TRP A 116 -15.14 11.44 -3.45
C TRP A 116 -16.38 11.08 -4.26
N THR A 117 -16.61 11.87 -5.32
CA THR A 117 -17.71 11.84 -6.29
C THR A 117 -17.18 11.90 -7.72
N GLY A 118 -17.74 11.07 -8.60
CA GLY A 118 -17.42 10.95 -10.04
C GLY A 118 -17.10 9.50 -10.38
N GLY A 119 -17.52 8.85 -11.47
CA GLY A 119 -18.05 9.29 -12.75
C GLY A 119 -17.20 8.61 -13.85
N VAL A 120 -17.56 7.39 -14.26
CA VAL A 120 -16.75 6.50 -15.12
C VAL A 120 -16.86 6.88 -16.60
N GLN A 121 -15.72 6.91 -17.33
CA GLN A 121 -15.67 6.73 -18.78
C GLN A 121 -14.50 5.82 -19.20
N SER A 122 -14.77 5.01 -20.22
CA SER A 122 -14.09 3.78 -20.64
C SER A 122 -12.89 4.01 -21.56
N GLY A 123 -11.75 3.40 -21.25
CA GLY A 123 -10.65 3.21 -22.21
C GLY A 123 -9.27 2.91 -21.63
N ALA A 124 -9.10 2.89 -20.31
CA ALA A 124 -7.80 2.77 -19.66
C ALA A 124 -7.53 1.35 -19.12
N GLN A 125 -6.26 1.04 -18.81
CA GLN A 125 -5.93 -0.24 -18.16
C GLN A 125 -6.71 -0.34 -16.85
N VAL A 126 -7.52 -1.39 -16.68
CA VAL A 126 -8.34 -1.57 -15.48
C VAL A 126 -7.51 -2.28 -14.43
N LEU A 127 -7.34 -1.65 -13.28
CA LEU A 127 -6.64 -2.23 -12.14
C LEU A 127 -7.66 -2.45 -11.03
N CYS A 128 -8.08 -3.71 -10.89
CA CYS A 128 -9.05 -4.15 -9.89
C CYS A 128 -8.34 -4.72 -8.66
N GLY A 129 -8.55 -4.09 -7.51
CA GLY A 129 -8.09 -4.60 -6.21
C GLY A 129 -8.96 -5.73 -5.65
N ASP A 130 -9.32 -6.70 -6.49
CA ASP A 130 -10.20 -7.84 -6.15
C ASP A 130 -9.44 -9.03 -5.52
N HIS A 131 -8.12 -8.92 -5.41
CA HIS A 131 -7.22 -9.89 -4.79
C HIS A 131 -6.40 -9.23 -3.67
N PRO A 132 -5.84 -9.99 -2.71
CA PRO A 132 -5.05 -9.42 -1.62
C PRO A 132 -3.90 -8.55 -2.14
N PHE A 133 -3.77 -7.34 -1.58
CA PHE A 133 -2.73 -6.39 -1.95
C PHE A 133 -2.03 -5.81 -0.71
N LEU A 134 -0.83 -5.26 -0.91
CA LEU A 134 -0.17 -4.46 0.12
C LEU A 134 -0.38 -2.98 -0.21
N PHE A 135 -0.56 -2.15 0.80
CA PHE A 135 -0.52 -0.70 0.61
C PHE A 135 0.39 -0.03 1.63
N PHE A 136 1.00 1.08 1.19
CA PHE A 136 1.88 1.93 1.97
C PHE A 136 1.43 3.38 1.80
N ILE A 137 1.47 4.16 2.87
CA ILE A 137 1.39 5.62 2.78
C ILE A 137 2.78 6.14 3.09
N ARG A 138 3.43 6.69 2.08
CA ARG A 138 4.78 7.24 2.14
C ARG A 138 4.71 8.76 2.24
N HIS A 139 5.61 9.33 3.05
CA HIS A 139 5.92 10.75 3.01
C HIS A 139 7.05 11.00 2.01
N ASN A 140 6.75 11.74 0.95
CA ASN A 140 7.64 11.93 -0.19
C ASN A 140 8.93 12.70 0.15
N PRO A 141 8.91 13.77 0.97
CA PRO A 141 10.13 14.48 1.35
C PRO A 141 11.15 13.64 2.13
N THR A 142 10.69 12.75 3.03
CA THR A 142 11.57 11.94 3.89
C THR A 142 11.69 10.49 3.46
N GLN A 143 10.92 10.06 2.45
CA GLN A 143 10.79 8.67 2.03
C GLN A 143 10.38 7.72 3.18
N SER A 144 9.76 8.25 4.24
CA SER A 144 9.35 7.46 5.41
C SER A 144 7.96 6.86 5.20
N ILE A 145 7.81 5.59 5.55
CA ILE A 145 6.52 4.92 5.57
C ILE A 145 5.77 5.36 6.83
N LEU A 146 4.63 6.02 6.63
CA LEU A 146 3.74 6.45 7.71
C LEU A 146 2.73 5.35 8.06
N PHE A 147 2.23 4.65 7.05
CA PHE A 147 1.29 3.56 7.22
C PHE A 147 1.65 2.41 6.28
N TYR A 148 1.43 1.19 6.76
CA TYR A 148 1.52 -0.04 5.99
C TYR A 148 0.35 -0.92 6.40
N GLY A 149 -0.26 -1.62 5.45
CA GLY A 149 -1.34 -2.54 5.75
C GLY A 149 -1.62 -3.52 4.64
N ARG A 150 -2.32 -4.58 5.03
CA ARG A 150 -2.90 -5.59 4.14
C ARG A 150 -4.40 -5.56 4.33
N PRO A 151 -5.20 -5.14 3.35
CA PRO A 151 -6.63 -5.30 3.40
C PRO A 151 -6.94 -6.80 3.21
N CYS A 152 -7.04 -7.53 4.32
CA CYS A 152 -7.48 -8.92 4.34
C CYS A 152 -9.01 -8.99 4.25
N SER A 153 -9.57 -8.73 3.07
CA SER A 153 -11.00 -8.77 2.73
C SER A 153 -11.95 -7.88 3.58
N PRO A 154 -13.06 -7.39 2.99
CA PRO A 154 -14.10 -6.65 3.71
C PRO A 154 -14.95 -7.52 4.64
#